data_AF-A0A5C7G6K6-F1
#
_entry.id   AF-A0A5C7G6K6-F1
#
_cell.length_a   1.000
_cell.length_b   1.000
_cell.length_c   1.000
_cell.angle_alpha   90.00
_cell.angle_beta   90.00
_cell.angle_gamma   90.00
#
_symmetry.space_group_name_H-M   'P 1'
#
loop_
_entity.id
_entity.type
_entity.pdbx_description
1 polymer ?
#
loop_
_entity_poly.entity_id
_entity_poly.type
_entity_poly.pdbx_seq_one_letter_code
_entity_poly.pdbx_strand_id
1 'polypeptide(L)'
;MRLHRNTPPDTNTDFLRRYARGMLRSAHSDQPSKALPIVRRVHAAGTAADARVTQLYHARTTLQLKHMFRTLAAELGYATWDACKRDIDRHPPDVLDRFRLDLGAFGDHEQIWFADQPTAAAWQRKHGGRMVEYGKQAVVMPG
;
A
#
# COMPACT_ATOMS: atom_id res chain seq x y z
N MET A 1 11.69 -34.73 2.17
CA MET A 1 10.22 -34.59 2.21
C MET A 1 9.88 -33.37 3.07
N ARG A 2 9.76 -32.18 2.47
CA ARG A 2 9.39 -30.95 3.21
C ARG A 2 7.87 -30.88 3.27
N LEU A 3 7.33 -30.95 4.49
CA LEU A 3 5.93 -30.69 4.77
C LEU A 3 5.60 -29.28 4.26
N HIS A 4 4.86 -29.18 3.16
CA HIS A 4 4.18 -27.95 2.79
C HIS A 4 3.18 -27.68 3.92
N ARG A 5 3.54 -26.77 4.83
CA ARG A 5 2.55 -26.17 5.74
C ARG A 5 1.51 -25.52 4.84
N ASN A 6 0.32 -26.09 4.84
CA ASN A 6 -0.86 -25.53 4.21
C ASN A 6 -1.24 -24.30 5.04
N THR A 7 -0.55 -23.18 4.79
CA THR A 7 -0.87 -21.90 5.43
C THR A 7 -2.26 -21.53 4.92
N PRO A 8 -3.24 -21.25 5.80
CA PRO A 8 -4.54 -20.73 5.34
C PRO A 8 -4.31 -19.49 4.47
N PRO A 9 -5.18 -19.23 3.48
CA PRO A 9 -5.06 -18.04 2.66
C PRO A 9 -4.96 -16.82 3.57
N ASP A 10 -3.94 -16.00 3.33
CA ASP A 10 -3.66 -14.85 4.19
C ASP A 10 -4.87 -13.92 4.24
N THR A 11 -5.33 -13.61 5.45
CA THR A 11 -6.34 -12.58 5.66
C THR A 11 -5.80 -11.22 5.20
N ASN A 12 -6.70 -10.27 4.91
CA ASN A 12 -6.31 -8.91 4.57
C ASN A 12 -5.48 -8.27 5.70
N THR A 13 -5.86 -8.54 6.96
CA THR A 13 -5.10 -8.15 8.15
C THR A 13 -3.68 -8.71 8.15
N ASP A 14 -3.49 -10.00 7.83
CA ASP A 14 -2.18 -10.63 7.84
C ASP A 14 -1.27 -10.12 6.72
N PHE A 15 -1.84 -9.89 5.53
CA PHE A 15 -1.15 -9.19 4.45
C PHE A 15 -0.66 -7.81 4.92
N LEU A 16 -1.54 -6.99 5.48
CA LEU A 16 -1.21 -5.62 5.93
C LEU A 16 -0.12 -5.62 7.02
N ARG A 17 -0.14 -6.60 7.93
CA ARG A 17 0.91 -6.76 8.95
C ARG A 17 2.26 -7.07 8.35
N ARG A 18 2.34 -7.93 7.33
CA ARG A 18 3.61 -8.20 6.64
C ARG A 18 4.07 -7.00 5.84
N TYR A 19 3.16 -6.37 5.12
CA TYR A 19 3.43 -5.17 4.34
C TYR A 19 3.96 -4.04 5.23
N ALA A 20 3.35 -3.77 6.38
CA ALA A 20 3.81 -2.78 7.36
C ALA A 20 5.24 -3.05 7.86
N ARG A 21 5.63 -4.31 8.07
CA ARG A 21 7.00 -4.67 8.44
C ARG A 21 7.98 -4.42 7.30
N GLY A 22 7.58 -4.71 6.05
CA GLY A 22 8.36 -4.36 4.86
C GLY A 22 8.54 -2.85 4.73
N MET A 23 7.47 -2.10 4.92
CA MET A 23 7.45 -0.65 4.92
C MET A 23 8.43 -0.07 5.96
N LEU A 24 8.43 -0.60 7.19
CA LEU A 24 9.36 -0.17 8.24
C LEU A 24 10.82 -0.45 7.86
N ARG A 25 11.12 -1.64 7.32
CA ARG A 25 12.47 -1.96 6.84
C ARG A 25 12.93 -1.01 5.74
N SER A 26 12.05 -0.69 4.79
CA SER A 26 12.35 0.27 3.73
C SER A 26 12.56 1.68 4.27
N ALA A 27 11.75 2.12 5.24
CA ALA A 27 11.91 3.42 5.90
C ALA A 27 13.28 3.55 6.61
N HIS A 28 13.78 2.47 7.20
CA HIS A 28 15.09 2.44 7.87
C HIS A 28 16.27 2.24 6.91
N SER A 29 16.02 2.05 5.61
CA SER A 29 17.09 1.88 4.64
C SER A 29 17.93 3.15 4.48
N ASP A 30 19.22 2.96 4.21
CA ASP A 30 20.13 4.05 3.81
C ASP A 30 19.98 4.43 2.33
N GLN A 31 19.28 3.62 1.54
CA GLN A 31 19.00 3.92 0.14
C GLN A 31 17.82 4.90 0.05
N PRO A 32 18.01 6.14 -0.44
CA PRO A 32 16.93 7.12 -0.51
C PRO A 32 15.75 6.65 -1.37
N SER A 33 16.02 5.89 -2.44
CA SER A 33 15.00 5.30 -3.30
C SER A 33 14.04 4.34 -2.59
N LYS A 34 14.47 3.73 -1.47
CA LYS A 34 13.63 2.86 -0.63
C LYS A 34 12.98 3.62 0.52
N ALA A 35 13.72 4.51 1.15
CA ALA A 35 13.28 5.21 2.35
C ALA A 35 12.32 6.39 2.05
N LEU A 36 12.64 7.22 1.04
CA LEU A 36 11.85 8.43 0.74
C LEU A 36 10.39 8.15 0.39
N PRO A 37 10.03 7.12 -0.40
CA PRO A 37 8.62 6.82 -0.68
C PRO A 37 7.83 6.55 0.60
N ILE A 38 8.41 5.79 1.54
CA ILE A 38 7.75 5.48 2.81
C ILE A 38 7.62 6.72 3.69
N VAL A 39 8.68 7.51 3.82
CA VAL A 39 8.67 8.76 4.60
C VAL A 39 7.61 9.73 4.08
N ARG A 40 7.49 9.86 2.75
CA ARG A 40 6.45 10.70 2.12
C ARG A 40 5.04 10.21 2.43
N ARG A 41 4.81 8.89 2.44
CA ARG A 41 3.51 8.30 2.82
C ARG A 41 3.15 8.56 4.28
N VAL A 42 4.11 8.37 5.19
CA VAL A 42 3.94 8.65 6.63
C VAL A 42 3.59 10.12 6.87
N HIS A 43 4.28 11.04 6.17
CA HIS A 43 3.99 12.47 6.22
C HIS A 43 2.61 12.81 5.65
N ALA A 44 2.26 12.28 4.47
CA ALA A 44 0.97 12.53 3.82
C ALA A 44 -0.22 12.01 4.65
N ALA A 45 -0.04 10.91 5.38
CA ALA A 45 -1.04 10.37 6.29
C ALA A 45 -1.21 11.19 7.59
N GLY A 46 -0.46 12.30 7.76
CA GLY A 46 -0.55 13.16 8.95
C GLY A 46 -0.10 12.46 10.24
N THR A 47 0.63 11.36 10.13
CA THR A 47 1.01 10.54 11.30
C THR A 47 2.22 11.09 12.07
N ALA A 48 2.92 12.05 11.48
CA ALA A 48 3.95 12.87 12.11
C ALA A 48 3.49 14.33 12.05
N ALA A 49 3.08 14.89 13.19
CA ALA A 49 2.62 16.27 13.29
C ALA A 49 3.73 17.26 12.91
N ASP A 50 3.40 18.26 12.10
CA ASP A 50 4.17 19.48 11.71
C ASP A 50 5.63 19.33 11.25
N ALA A 51 6.16 18.11 11.18
CA ALA A 51 7.51 17.85 10.71
C ALA A 51 7.56 17.93 9.18
N ARG A 52 8.48 18.73 8.64
CA ARG A 52 8.76 18.72 7.19
C ARG A 52 9.22 17.33 6.76
N VAL A 53 8.88 16.91 5.54
CA VAL A 53 9.32 15.62 4.95
C VAL A 53 10.83 15.39 5.11
N THR A 54 11.65 16.43 4.96
CA THR A 54 13.11 16.35 5.12
C THR A 54 13.51 16.02 6.55
N GLN A 55 12.90 16.66 7.55
CA GLN A 55 13.14 16.37 8.97
C GLN A 55 12.73 14.94 9.30
N LEU A 56 11.57 14.50 8.81
CA LEU A 56 11.11 13.13 8.98
C LEU A 56 12.05 12.11 8.32
N TYR A 57 12.64 12.45 7.18
CA TYR A 57 13.62 11.60 6.51
C TYR A 57 14.92 11.45 7.32
N HIS A 58 15.41 12.55 7.90
CA HIS A 58 16.59 12.48 8.77
C HIS A 58 16.32 11.73 10.08
N ALA A 59 15.09 11.84 10.62
CA ALA A 59 14.65 11.11 11.79
C ALA A 59 14.03 9.73 11.47
N ARG A 60 14.16 9.21 10.23
CA ARG A 60 13.42 8.01 9.77
C ARG A 60 13.64 6.76 10.63
N THR A 61 14.80 6.64 11.27
CA THR A 61 15.13 5.53 12.18
C THR A 61 14.27 5.53 13.45
N THR A 62 13.69 6.66 13.82
CA THR A 62 12.73 6.77 14.94
C THR A 62 11.33 6.26 14.59
N LEU A 63 11.05 6.03 13.29
CA LEU A 63 9.79 5.44 12.87
C LEU A 63 9.66 4.04 13.44
N GLN A 64 8.42 3.70 13.77
CA GLN A 64 8.04 2.46 14.45
C GLN A 64 6.89 1.82 13.71
N LEU A 65 6.66 0.53 13.96
CA LEU A 65 5.60 -0.23 13.30
C LEU A 65 4.20 0.39 13.50
N LYS A 66 3.94 1.02 14.65
CA LYS A 66 2.68 1.76 14.92
C LYS A 66 2.43 2.89 13.90
N HIS A 67 3.48 3.55 13.41
CA HIS A 67 3.35 4.60 12.40
C HIS A 67 2.95 3.99 11.06
N MET A 68 3.53 2.84 10.68
CA MET A 68 3.17 2.14 9.45
C MET A 68 1.71 1.69 9.47
N PHE A 69 1.22 1.19 10.60
CA PHE A 69 -0.19 0.82 10.76
C PHE A 69 -1.13 2.01 10.67
N ARG A 70 -0.77 3.15 11.28
CA ARG A 70 -1.55 4.39 11.17
C ARG A 70 -1.58 4.89 9.73
N THR A 71 -0.45 4.85 9.02
CA THR A 71 -0.37 5.21 7.61
C THR A 71 -1.29 4.33 6.77
N LEU A 72 -1.19 3.01 6.90
CA LEU A 72 -2.03 2.07 6.14
C LEU A 72 -3.51 2.27 6.41
N ALA A 73 -3.91 2.45 7.67
CA ALA A 73 -5.29 2.72 8.05
C ALA A 73 -5.79 4.01 7.39
N ALA A 74 -5.04 5.10 7.50
CA ALA A 74 -5.40 6.39 6.93
C ALA A 74 -5.53 6.33 5.41
N GLU A 75 -4.58 5.70 4.72
CA GLU A 75 -4.64 5.57 3.27
C GLU A 75 -5.81 4.67 2.82
N LEU A 76 -6.28 3.75 3.66
CA LEU A 76 -7.48 2.93 3.41
C LEU A 76 -8.78 3.62 3.85
N GLY A 77 -8.71 4.88 4.32
CA GLY A 77 -9.88 5.65 4.76
C GLY A 77 -10.33 5.37 6.20
N TYR A 78 -9.57 4.61 6.98
CA TYR A 78 -9.88 4.33 8.39
C TYR A 78 -9.21 5.35 9.33
N ALA A 79 -9.93 5.77 10.36
CA ALA A 79 -9.41 6.66 11.40
C ALA A 79 -8.30 6.00 12.25
N THR A 80 -8.37 4.69 12.47
CA THR A 80 -7.42 3.95 13.31
C THR A 80 -7.13 2.56 12.76
N TRP A 81 -5.98 2.01 13.14
CA TRP A 81 -5.64 0.62 12.82
C TRP A 81 -6.61 -0.39 13.44
N ASP A 82 -7.16 -0.11 14.63
CA ASP A 82 -8.15 -0.99 15.26
C ASP A 82 -9.49 -0.98 14.54
N ALA A 83 -9.91 0.15 13.96
CA ALA A 83 -11.06 0.18 13.06
C ALA A 83 -10.79 -0.63 11.80
N CYS A 84 -9.63 -0.43 11.16
CA CYS A 84 -9.23 -1.16 9.96
C CYS A 84 -9.24 -2.69 10.19
N LYS A 85 -8.54 -3.20 11.21
CA LYS A 85 -8.49 -4.65 11.51
C LYS A 85 -9.85 -5.31 11.73
N ARG A 86 -10.83 -4.59 12.28
CA ARG A 86 -12.16 -5.15 12.57
C ARG A 86 -13.02 -5.32 11.33
N ASP A 87 -12.69 -4.59 10.27
CA ASP A 87 -13.51 -4.46 9.07
C ASP A 87 -12.85 -5.07 7.83
N ILE A 88 -11.53 -4.88 7.65
CA ILE A 88 -10.83 -5.17 6.40
C ILE A 88 -10.91 -6.63 5.94
N ASP A 89 -11.03 -7.57 6.88
CA ASP A 89 -11.15 -9.00 6.56
C ASP A 89 -12.52 -9.39 6.02
N ARG A 90 -13.51 -8.48 6.06
CA ARG A 90 -14.84 -8.65 5.43
C ARG A 90 -14.85 -8.18 3.98
N HIS A 91 -13.86 -7.41 3.56
CA HIS A 91 -13.75 -6.90 2.21
C HIS A 91 -13.05 -7.90 1.29
N PRO A 92 -13.39 -7.89 0.00
CA PRO A 92 -12.65 -8.68 -0.99
C PRO A 92 -11.17 -8.29 -1.01
N PRO A 93 -10.25 -9.20 -1.37
CA PRO A 93 -8.81 -8.93 -1.30
C PRO A 93 -8.35 -7.77 -2.19
N ASP A 94 -9.07 -7.49 -3.28
CA ASP A 94 -8.75 -6.46 -4.29
C ASP A 94 -8.64 -5.04 -3.73
N VAL A 95 -9.28 -4.74 -2.59
CA VAL A 95 -9.10 -3.46 -1.87
C VAL A 95 -7.64 -3.19 -1.48
N LEU A 96 -6.79 -4.23 -1.48
CA LEU A 96 -5.36 -4.16 -1.19
C LEU A 96 -4.49 -4.19 -2.45
N ASP A 97 -5.06 -4.20 -3.64
CA ASP A 97 -4.30 -4.37 -4.89
C ASP A 97 -3.29 -3.26 -5.13
N ARG A 98 -3.55 -2.03 -4.69
CA ARG A 98 -2.55 -0.96 -4.75
C ARG A 98 -1.26 -1.30 -3.98
N PHE A 99 -1.36 -2.04 -2.89
CA PHE A 99 -0.20 -2.46 -2.10
C PHE A 99 0.48 -3.67 -2.72
N ARG A 100 -0.29 -4.53 -3.41
CA ARG A 100 0.29 -5.63 -4.20
C ARG A 100 1.03 -5.09 -5.42
N LEU A 101 0.52 -4.03 -6.04
CA LEU A 101 1.18 -3.29 -7.10
C LEU A 101 2.54 -2.73 -6.63
N ASP A 102 2.60 -2.13 -5.43
CA ASP A 102 3.87 -1.68 -4.82
C ASP A 102 4.90 -2.81 -4.65
N LEU A 103 4.43 -4.05 -4.45
CA LEU A 103 5.27 -5.24 -4.33
C LEU A 103 5.61 -5.90 -5.68
N GLY A 104 5.13 -5.34 -6.79
CA GLY A 104 5.33 -5.89 -8.13
C GLY A 104 4.49 -7.13 -8.46
N ALA A 105 3.38 -7.37 -7.74
CA ALA A 105 2.55 -8.56 -7.93
C ALA A 105 1.92 -8.68 -9.33
N PHE A 106 1.90 -7.60 -10.09
CA PHE A 106 1.33 -7.53 -11.44
C PHE A 106 2.40 -7.29 -12.52
N GLY A 107 3.65 -7.68 -12.25
CA GLY A 107 4.77 -7.50 -13.19
C GLY A 107 4.59 -8.23 -14.53
N ASP A 108 3.76 -9.27 -14.55
CA ASP A 108 3.49 -10.09 -15.74
C ASP A 108 2.35 -9.53 -16.62
N HIS A 109 1.68 -8.46 -16.17
CA HIS A 109 0.60 -7.80 -16.90
C HIS A 109 1.09 -6.51 -17.54
N GLU A 110 0.54 -6.19 -18.71
CA GLU A 110 0.64 -4.82 -19.25
C GLU A 110 -0.05 -3.86 -18.28
N GLN A 111 0.64 -2.76 -17.93
CA GLN A 111 0.16 -1.77 -16.97
C GLN A 111 -0.07 -0.45 -17.69
N ILE A 112 -1.33 -0.14 -17.99
CA ILE A 112 -1.72 1.10 -18.67
C ILE A 112 -2.05 2.15 -17.62
N TRP A 113 -1.20 3.18 -17.51
CA TRP A 113 -1.33 4.25 -16.52
C TRP A 113 -2.14 5.42 -17.04
N PHE A 114 -3.07 5.87 -16.22
CA PHE A 114 -3.93 7.02 -16.47
C PHE A 114 -3.69 8.10 -15.42
N ALA A 115 -3.77 9.36 -15.84
CA ALA A 115 -3.58 10.51 -14.96
C ALA A 115 -4.69 10.65 -13.91
N ASP A 116 -5.88 10.13 -14.19
CA ASP A 116 -7.06 10.21 -13.35
C ASP A 116 -7.95 8.95 -13.44
N GLN A 117 -8.75 8.73 -12.39
CA GLN A 117 -9.65 7.58 -12.28
C GLN A 117 -10.79 7.60 -13.32
N PRO A 118 -11.46 8.73 -13.62
CA PRO A 118 -12.52 8.75 -14.63
C PRO A 118 -12.05 8.28 -16.02
N THR A 119 -10.86 8.68 -16.44
CA THR A 119 -10.29 8.27 -17.74
C THR A 119 -9.95 6.79 -17.74
N ALA A 120 -9.34 6.27 -16.68
CA ALA A 120 -9.08 4.84 -16.52
C ALA A 120 -10.37 4.02 -16.57
N ALA A 121 -11.41 4.45 -15.85
CA ALA A 121 -12.70 3.78 -15.82
C ALA A 121 -13.40 3.81 -17.19
N ALA A 122 -13.27 4.90 -17.95
CA ALA A 122 -13.79 4.97 -19.32
C ALA A 122 -13.08 3.98 -20.25
N TRP A 123 -11.76 3.87 -20.13
CA TRP A 123 -10.96 2.91 -20.89
C TRP A 123 -11.31 1.46 -20.50
N GLN A 124 -11.35 1.16 -19.19
CA GLN A 124 -11.68 -0.16 -18.66
C GLN A 124 -13.07 -0.63 -19.10
N ARG A 125 -14.08 0.26 -19.11
CA ARG A 125 -15.42 -0.11 -19.61
C ARG A 125 -15.43 -0.55 -21.08
N LYS A 126 -14.50 -0.03 -21.88
CA LYS A 126 -14.38 -0.35 -23.31
C LYS A 126 -13.57 -1.61 -23.56
N HIS A 127 -12.53 -1.85 -22.76
CA HIS A 127 -11.53 -2.89 -23.02
C HIS A 127 -11.51 -4.03 -21.99
N GLY A 128 -12.27 -3.91 -20.91
CA GLY A 128 -12.24 -4.83 -19.78
C GLY A 128 -10.99 -4.65 -18.92
N GLY A 129 -10.63 -5.70 -18.19
CA GLY A 129 -9.44 -5.73 -17.34
C GLY A 129 -9.69 -5.27 -15.89
N ARG A 130 -8.63 -5.34 -15.09
CA ARG A 130 -8.62 -4.96 -13.67
C ARG A 130 -8.06 -3.56 -13.51
N MET A 131 -8.82 -2.67 -12.89
CA MET A 131 -8.36 -1.33 -12.52
C MET A 131 -7.91 -1.31 -11.07
N VAL A 132 -6.79 -0.64 -10.80
CA VAL A 132 -6.29 -0.36 -9.46
C VAL A 132 -6.12 1.14 -9.30
N GLU A 133 -6.78 1.70 -8.29
CA GLU A 133 -6.63 3.11 -7.93
C GLU A 133 -5.31 3.36 -7.19
N TYR A 134 -4.57 4.39 -7.61
CA TYR A 134 -3.25 4.73 -7.07
C TYR A 134 -3.14 6.23 -6.82
N GLY A 135 -3.60 6.67 -5.64
CA GLY A 135 -3.67 8.08 -5.31
C GLY A 135 -4.64 8.82 -6.24
N LYS A 136 -4.13 9.78 -7.02
CA LYS A 136 -4.93 10.48 -8.05
C LYS A 136 -4.97 9.74 -9.38
N GLN A 137 -4.04 8.83 -9.60
CA GLN A 137 -3.89 8.07 -10.84
C GLN A 137 -4.61 6.73 -10.72
N ALA A 138 -4.70 6.03 -11.84
CA ALA A 138 -5.17 4.66 -11.87
C ALA A 138 -4.38 3.87 -12.91
N VAL A 139 -4.21 2.58 -12.67
CA VAL A 139 -3.62 1.64 -13.62
C VAL A 139 -4.68 0.61 -14.02
N VAL A 140 -4.76 0.31 -15.31
CA VAL A 140 -5.58 -0.79 -15.82
C VAL A 140 -4.66 -1.89 -16.33
N MET A 141 -4.92 -3.11 -15.89
CA MET A 141 -4.30 -4.34 -16.36
C MET A 141 -5.29 -5.03 -17.30
N PRO A 142 -5.05 -5.02 -18.62
CA PRO A 142 -5.89 -5.72 -19.59
C PRO A 142 -5.97 -7.21 -19.25
N GLY A 143 -7.11 -7.82 -19.56
CA GLY A 143 -7.37 -9.25 -19.39
C GLY A 143 -6.88 -10.09 -20.56
#